data_AF-A0A5J4T745-F1
#
_entry.id   AF-A0A5J4T745-F1
#
_cell.length_a   1.000
_cell.length_b   1.000
_cell.length_c   1.000
_cell.angle_alpha   90.00
_cell.angle_beta   90.00
_cell.angle_gamma   90.00
#
_symmetry.space_group_name_H-M   'P 1'
#
loop_
_entity.id
_entity.type
_entity.pdbx_description
1 polymer ?
#
loop_
_entity_poly.entity_id
_entity_poly.type
_entity_poly.pdbx_seq_one_letter_code
_entity_poly.pdbx_strand_id
1 'polypeptide(L)'
;GEPIPFVVKYFAQKQHEEKAYILLEFANMKSLNQIIELKSDLSRGTIRAIAKQLIEGIRLIHSRGLIHRNIKGENILLHQRKSGRVYIKITDFGLVKFQNIIEQTMQMSLKGTPLNMAPELLIGEGKADSKVDIWSAGVVLFQLVAHEYPIKAKSIPELQ
;
A
#
# COMPACT_ATOMS: atom_id res chain seq x y z
N GLY A 1 -5.17 -8.71 -19.77
CA GLY A 1 -4.21 -7.59 -19.78
C GLY A 1 -2.85 -8.07 -19.34
N GLU A 2 -1.79 -7.38 -19.75
CA GLU A 2 -0.42 -7.72 -19.33
C GLU A 2 -0.25 -7.67 -17.79
N PRO A 3 0.57 -8.56 -17.21
CA PRO A 3 0.82 -8.58 -15.78
C PRO A 3 1.52 -7.30 -15.33
N ILE A 4 0.97 -6.64 -14.30
CA ILE A 4 1.60 -5.49 -13.64
C ILE A 4 2.68 -6.05 -12.70
N PRO A 5 3.98 -5.80 -12.94
CA PRO A 5 5.06 -6.54 -12.28
C PRO A 5 5.12 -6.40 -10.74
N PHE A 6 4.43 -5.42 -10.15
CA PHE A 6 4.48 -5.09 -8.72
C PHE A 6 3.11 -5.04 -8.04
N VAL A 7 2.05 -5.52 -8.70
CA VAL A 7 0.71 -5.63 -8.13
C VAL A 7 0.30 -7.10 -8.17
N VAL A 8 -0.38 -7.57 -7.13
CA VAL A 8 -0.94 -8.92 -7.09
C VAL A 8 -1.89 -9.10 -8.28
N LYS A 9 -1.63 -10.12 -9.09
CA LYS A 9 -2.49 -10.42 -10.24
C LYS A 9 -3.83 -11.01 -9.77
N TYR A 10 -4.92 -10.44 -10.27
CA TYR A 10 -6.25 -11.03 -10.16
C TYR A 10 -6.44 -12.14 -11.20
N PHE A 11 -7.01 -13.26 -10.78
CA PHE A 11 -7.30 -14.39 -11.67
C PHE A 11 -8.80 -14.53 -11.95
N ALA A 12 -9.63 -14.58 -10.90
CA ALA A 12 -11.07 -14.78 -11.03
C ALA A 12 -11.81 -14.38 -9.75
N GLN A 13 -13.12 -14.26 -9.83
CA GLN A 13 -14.00 -14.15 -8.69
C GLN A 13 -15.17 -15.12 -8.84
N LYS A 14 -15.68 -15.62 -7.72
CA LYS A 14 -16.88 -16.45 -7.68
C LYS A 14 -17.74 -16.00 -6.50
N GLN A 15 -19.01 -15.77 -6.74
CA GLN A 15 -20.00 -15.62 -5.67
C GLN A 15 -20.59 -17.01 -5.38
N HIS A 16 -20.69 -17.36 -4.11
CA HIS A 16 -21.43 -18.54 -3.69
C HIS A 16 -22.11 -18.23 -2.36
N GLU A 17 -23.45 -18.35 -2.35
CA GLU A 17 -24.29 -17.86 -1.24
C GLU A 17 -23.98 -16.38 -0.94
N GLU A 18 -23.82 -16.03 0.34
CA GLU A 18 -23.48 -14.68 0.80
C GLU A 18 -21.97 -14.38 0.79
N LYS A 19 -21.15 -15.27 0.21
CA LYS A 19 -19.69 -15.13 0.21
C LYS A 19 -19.12 -14.85 -1.18
N ALA A 20 -18.27 -13.83 -1.26
CA ALA A 20 -17.44 -13.56 -2.42
C ALA A 20 -16.07 -14.22 -2.24
N TYR A 21 -15.65 -15.00 -3.23
CA TYR A 21 -14.34 -15.62 -3.31
C TYR A 21 -13.54 -14.93 -4.42
N ILE A 22 -12.37 -14.40 -4.07
CA ILE A 22 -11.49 -13.72 -5.02
C ILE A 22 -10.20 -14.53 -5.12
N LEU A 23 -9.90 -15.01 -6.33
CA LEU A 23 -8.71 -15.78 -6.64
C LEU A 23 -7.61 -14.83 -7.13
N LEU A 24 -6.49 -14.81 -6.41
CA LEU A 24 -5.38 -13.90 -6.60
C LEU A 24 -4.04 -14.65 -6.74
N GLU A 25 -3.04 -13.97 -7.27
CA GLU A 25 -1.65 -14.42 -7.27
C GLU A 25 -1.14 -14.64 -5.85
N PHE A 26 -0.52 -15.80 -5.64
CA PHE A 26 0.13 -16.12 -4.38
C PHE A 26 1.56 -15.52 -4.34
N ALA A 27 1.77 -14.59 -3.41
CA ALA A 27 3.11 -14.15 -3.03
C ALA A 27 3.71 -15.17 -2.06
N ASN A 28 4.81 -15.82 -2.44
CA ASN A 28 5.34 -17.00 -1.75
C ASN A 28 6.23 -16.70 -0.54
N MET A 29 6.25 -15.45 -0.08
CA MET A 29 6.91 -15.05 1.16
C MET A 29 5.89 -14.31 2.04
N LYS A 30 6.38 -13.64 3.08
CA LYS A 30 5.57 -12.80 3.96
C LYS A 30 5.42 -11.38 3.40
N SER A 31 4.75 -10.52 4.15
CA SER A 31 4.68 -9.10 3.86
C SER A 31 5.92 -8.36 4.36
N LEU A 32 6.12 -7.15 3.84
CA LEU A 32 7.16 -6.22 4.28
C LEU A 32 6.98 -5.82 5.75
N ASN A 33 5.76 -5.93 6.30
CA ASN A 33 5.48 -5.69 7.71
C ASN A 33 6.33 -6.54 8.65
N GLN A 34 6.60 -7.79 8.29
CA GLN A 34 7.42 -8.67 9.12
C GLN A 34 8.85 -8.15 9.25
N ILE A 35 9.39 -7.52 8.20
CA ILE A 35 10.70 -6.89 8.25
C ILE A 35 10.67 -5.63 9.14
N ILE A 36 9.59 -4.86 9.08
CA ILE A 36 9.38 -3.66 9.90
C ILE A 36 9.25 -4.04 11.39
N GLU A 37 8.43 -5.02 11.72
CA GLU A 37 8.20 -5.48 13.09
C GLU A 37 9.46 -6.06 13.74
N LEU A 38 10.25 -6.80 12.96
CA LEU A 38 11.53 -7.35 13.42
C LEU A 38 12.65 -6.30 13.51
N LYS A 39 12.41 -5.06 13.03
CA LYS A 39 13.42 -4.00 12.96
C LYS A 39 14.71 -4.46 12.28
N SER A 40 14.56 -5.25 11.22
CA SER A 40 15.70 -5.86 10.55
C SER A 40 16.49 -4.83 9.77
N ASP A 41 17.80 -4.77 9.98
CA ASP A 41 18.67 -3.89 9.21
C ASP A 41 18.80 -4.36 7.76
N LEU A 42 18.41 -3.47 6.83
CA LEU A 42 18.51 -3.71 5.41
C LEU A 42 19.67 -2.92 4.82
N SER A 43 20.36 -3.52 3.84
CA SER A 43 21.35 -2.78 3.07
C SER A 43 20.69 -1.61 2.32
N ARG A 44 21.44 -0.52 2.11
CA ARG A 44 21.00 0.62 1.29
C ARG A 44 20.55 0.18 -0.12
N GLY A 45 21.22 -0.83 -0.68
CA GLY A 45 20.85 -1.41 -1.98
C GLY A 45 19.47 -2.07 -1.95
N THR A 46 19.18 -2.81 -0.88
CA THR A 46 17.87 -3.45 -0.66
C THR A 46 16.77 -2.42 -0.49
N ILE A 47 16.98 -1.41 0.35
CA ILE A 47 16.00 -0.32 0.57
C ILE A 47 15.71 0.41 -0.74
N ARG A 48 16.75 0.75 -1.53
CA ARG A 48 16.59 1.37 -2.84
C ARG A 48 15.81 0.48 -3.81
N ALA A 49 16.06 -0.82 -3.79
CA ALA A 49 15.34 -1.78 -4.65
C ALA A 49 13.86 -1.90 -4.26
N ILE A 50 13.54 -1.87 -2.96
CA ILE A 50 12.15 -1.85 -2.46
C ILE A 50 11.48 -0.54 -2.89
N ALA A 51 12.10 0.61 -2.61
CA ALA A 51 11.57 1.93 -2.96
C ALA A 51 11.27 2.04 -4.47
N LYS A 52 12.21 1.63 -5.33
CA LYS A 52 12.01 1.67 -6.78
C LYS A 52 10.80 0.84 -7.22
N GLN A 53 10.64 -0.36 -6.68
CA GLN A 53 9.51 -1.23 -7.05
C GLN A 53 8.18 -0.72 -6.47
N LEU A 54 8.18 -0.16 -5.25
CA LEU A 54 7.00 0.43 -4.61
C LEU A 54 6.47 1.61 -5.40
N ILE A 55 7.34 2.58 -5.70
CA ILE A 55 6.95 3.76 -6.48
C ILE A 55 6.49 3.38 -7.89
N GLU A 56 7.15 2.40 -8.51
CA GLU A 56 6.73 1.91 -9.83
C GLU A 56 5.37 1.19 -9.79
N GLY A 57 5.10 0.39 -8.74
CA GLY A 57 3.79 -0.22 -8.52
C GLY A 57 2.69 0.81 -8.33
N ILE A 58 2.94 1.83 -7.50
CA ILE A 58 2.01 2.95 -7.26
C ILE A 58 1.76 3.72 -8.56
N ARG A 59 2.81 4.04 -9.32
CA ARG A 59 2.69 4.71 -10.63
C ARG A 59 1.77 3.93 -11.58
N LEU A 60 1.86 2.60 -11.61
CA LEU A 60 1.03 1.74 -12.45
C LEU A 60 -0.44 1.67 -12.00
N ILE A 61 -0.71 1.85 -10.70
CA ILE A 61 -2.06 2.00 -10.15
C ILE A 61 -2.62 3.36 -10.57
N HIS A 62 -1.88 4.43 -10.31
CA HIS A 62 -2.27 5.81 -10.64
C HIS A 62 -2.47 6.01 -12.15
N SER A 63 -1.66 5.38 -13.01
CA SER A 63 -1.82 5.47 -14.46
C SER A 63 -3.12 4.83 -14.98
N ARG A 64 -3.83 4.07 -14.13
CA ARG A 64 -5.17 3.53 -14.42
C ARG A 64 -6.29 4.40 -13.83
N GLY A 65 -5.96 5.58 -13.32
CA GLY A 65 -6.90 6.49 -12.66
C GLY A 65 -7.38 5.98 -11.29
N LEU A 66 -6.61 5.10 -10.65
CA LEU A 66 -6.94 4.52 -9.34
C LEU A 66 -6.04 5.09 -8.26
N ILE A 67 -6.56 5.23 -7.04
CA ILE A 67 -5.78 5.52 -5.83
C ILE A 67 -5.95 4.34 -4.86
N HIS A 68 -4.86 3.85 -4.28
CA HIS A 68 -4.90 2.69 -3.40
C HIS A 68 -5.45 2.99 -2.00
N ARG A 69 -5.01 4.11 -1.39
CA ARG A 69 -5.43 4.63 -0.08
C ARG A 69 -5.12 3.74 1.14
N ASN A 70 -4.39 2.65 0.97
CA ASN A 70 -4.07 1.71 2.06
C ASN A 70 -2.68 1.09 1.89
N ILE A 71 -1.72 1.90 1.46
CA ILE A 71 -0.32 1.50 1.36
C ILE A 71 0.26 1.41 2.77
N LYS A 72 0.69 0.20 3.15
CA LYS A 72 1.32 -0.10 4.43
C LYS A 72 2.10 -1.41 4.34
N GLY A 73 2.92 -1.71 5.35
CA GLY A 73 3.78 -2.90 5.35
C GLY A 73 3.02 -4.21 5.10
N GLU A 74 1.80 -4.34 5.62
CA GLU A 74 0.97 -5.55 5.51
C GLU A 74 0.47 -5.76 4.08
N ASN A 75 0.24 -4.68 3.35
CA ASN A 75 -0.30 -4.68 1.98
C ASN A 75 0.80 -4.68 0.91
N ILE A 76 2.06 -4.82 1.32
CA ILE A 76 3.22 -4.97 0.44
C ILE A 76 3.78 -6.37 0.66
N LEU A 77 3.35 -7.33 -0.18
CA LEU A 77 3.81 -8.71 -0.09
C LEU A 77 5.17 -8.89 -0.75
N LEU A 78 5.92 -9.92 -0.35
CA LEU A 78 7.18 -10.31 -0.97
C LEU A 78 7.00 -11.59 -1.77
N HIS A 79 7.61 -11.64 -2.95
CA HIS A 79 7.60 -12.81 -3.82
C HIS A 79 9.00 -13.08 -4.35
N GLN A 80 9.53 -14.27 -4.08
CA GLN A 80 10.80 -14.74 -4.61
C GLN A 80 10.57 -15.53 -5.89
N ARG A 81 11.15 -15.06 -7.00
CA ARG A 81 11.15 -15.82 -8.26
C ARG A 81 12.16 -16.96 -8.20
N LYS A 82 12.04 -17.92 -9.12
CA LYS A 82 12.99 -19.04 -9.27
C LYS A 82 14.45 -18.62 -9.43
N SER A 83 14.71 -17.41 -9.96
CA SER A 83 16.05 -16.83 -10.05
C SER A 83 16.65 -16.38 -8.71
N GLY A 84 15.92 -16.55 -7.60
CA GLY A 84 16.29 -16.08 -6.27
C GLY A 84 15.96 -14.60 -6.02
N ARG A 85 15.61 -13.83 -7.05
CA ARG A 85 15.31 -12.40 -6.92
C ARG A 85 13.94 -12.17 -6.28
N VAL A 86 13.92 -11.30 -5.26
CA VAL A 86 12.72 -10.91 -4.52
C VAL A 86 12.10 -9.66 -5.14
N TYR A 87 10.78 -9.70 -5.28
CA TYR A 87 9.95 -8.62 -5.80
C TYR A 87 8.86 -8.28 -4.78
N ILE A 88 8.46 -7.01 -4.74
CA ILE A 88 7.26 -6.64 -3.99
C ILE A 88 6.00 -6.89 -4.82
N LYS A 89 4.87 -7.07 -4.12
CA LYS A 89 3.52 -7.18 -4.70
C LYS A 89 2.54 -6.39 -3.84
N ILE A 90 2.05 -5.27 -4.36
CA ILE A 90 0.99 -4.46 -3.72
C ILE A 90 -0.32 -5.24 -3.81
N THR A 91 -1.04 -5.33 -2.69
CA THR A 91 -2.30 -6.07 -2.53
C THR A 91 -3.34 -5.26 -1.76
N ASP A 92 -4.53 -5.85 -1.57
CA ASP A 92 -5.64 -5.27 -0.78
C ASP A 92 -6.22 -3.98 -1.40
N PHE A 93 -6.90 -4.17 -2.52
CA PHE A 93 -7.58 -3.11 -3.27
C PHE A 93 -8.96 -2.75 -2.68
N GLY A 94 -9.28 -3.17 -1.45
CA GLY A 94 -10.60 -3.00 -0.84
C GLY A 94 -11.01 -1.54 -0.58
N LEU A 95 -10.03 -0.62 -0.54
CA LEU A 95 -10.25 0.81 -0.33
C LEU A 95 -9.97 1.67 -1.57
N VAL A 96 -9.75 1.04 -2.73
CA VAL A 96 -9.38 1.74 -3.96
C VAL A 96 -10.54 2.62 -4.45
N LYS A 97 -10.18 3.79 -4.99
CA LYS A 97 -11.13 4.74 -5.57
C LYS A 97 -10.62 5.24 -6.91
N PHE A 98 -11.56 5.56 -7.80
CA PHE A 98 -11.26 6.28 -9.05
C PHE A 98 -10.95 7.74 -8.75
N GLN A 99 -9.85 8.24 -9.30
CA GLN A 99 -9.39 9.62 -9.14
C GLN A 99 -10.51 10.64 -9.43
N ASN A 100 -11.30 10.41 -10.47
CA ASN A 100 -12.35 11.32 -10.93
C ASN A 100 -13.64 11.29 -10.07
N ILE A 101 -13.81 10.27 -9.22
CA ILE A 101 -14.97 10.14 -8.32
C ILE A 101 -14.69 10.80 -6.95
N ILE A 102 -13.43 11.02 -6.63
CA ILE A 102 -13.01 11.55 -5.32
C ILE A 102 -13.42 13.01 -5.14
N GLU A 103 -13.63 13.76 -6.22
CA GLU A 103 -14.16 15.12 -6.17
C GLU A 103 -15.62 15.19 -5.67
N GLN A 104 -16.38 14.08 -5.69
CA GLN A 104 -17.82 14.09 -5.39
C GLN A 104 -18.24 13.30 -4.13
N THR A 105 -17.39 12.44 -3.56
CA THR A 105 -17.80 11.53 -2.47
C THR A 105 -16.76 11.48 -1.34
N MET A 106 -16.55 12.62 -0.69
CA MET A 106 -15.81 12.72 0.57
C MET A 106 -16.74 12.50 1.77
N GLN A 107 -17.41 11.34 1.83
CA GLN A 107 -17.78 10.80 3.14
C GLN A 107 -16.54 10.09 3.68
N MET A 108 -15.82 10.84 4.52
CA MET A 108 -14.60 10.42 5.20
C MET A 108 -14.85 9.26 6.16
N SER A 109 -14.95 8.06 5.63
CA SER A 109 -14.74 6.89 6.45
C SER A 109 -13.26 6.84 6.79
N LEU A 110 -12.89 7.01 8.06
CA LEU A 110 -11.57 6.74 8.63
C LEU A 110 -11.21 5.26 8.44
N LYS A 111 -10.92 4.86 7.19
CA LYS A 111 -10.60 3.48 6.80
C LYS A 111 -9.12 3.42 6.42
N GLY A 112 -8.38 2.52 7.07
CA GLY A 112 -6.93 2.30 6.93
C GLY A 112 -6.22 2.36 8.29
N THR A 113 -4.89 2.29 8.29
CA THR A 113 -4.07 2.45 9.51
C THR A 113 -3.69 3.92 9.68
N PRO A 114 -4.19 4.65 10.71
CA PRO A 114 -4.06 6.11 10.82
C PRO A 114 -2.62 6.63 10.71
N LEU A 115 -1.65 5.90 11.27
CA LEU A 115 -0.23 6.28 11.25
C LEU A 115 0.41 6.27 9.86
N ASN A 116 -0.22 5.61 8.86
CA ASN A 116 0.22 5.61 7.47
C ASN A 116 -0.58 6.58 6.60
N MET A 117 -1.64 7.21 7.13
CA MET A 117 -2.50 8.11 6.37
C MET A 117 -1.83 9.47 6.17
N ALA A 118 -2.10 10.06 5.00
CA ALA A 118 -1.72 11.43 4.71
C ALA A 118 -2.57 12.42 5.54
N PRO A 119 -2.01 13.55 5.99
CA PRO A 119 -2.71 14.50 6.87
C PRO A 119 -4.01 15.04 6.25
N GLU A 120 -4.06 15.24 4.95
CA GLU A 120 -5.26 15.69 4.23
C GLU A 120 -6.44 14.69 4.31
N LEU A 121 -6.18 13.40 4.56
CA LEU A 121 -7.21 12.40 4.83
C LEU A 121 -7.71 12.43 6.28
N LEU A 122 -6.94 13.01 7.20
CA LEU A 122 -7.25 13.08 8.64
C LEU A 122 -7.98 14.38 8.99
N ILE A 123 -7.60 15.49 8.34
CA ILE A 123 -8.15 16.83 8.57
C ILE A 123 -9.48 17.03 7.82
N GLY A 124 -9.66 16.37 6.68
CA GLY A 124 -10.94 16.34 5.96
C GLY A 124 -11.31 17.56 5.16
N GLU A 125 -10.34 18.41 4.86
CA GLU A 125 -10.53 19.61 4.03
C GLU A 125 -10.59 19.33 2.50
N GLY A 126 -10.86 18.08 2.12
CA GLY A 126 -11.67 17.82 0.93
C GLY A 126 -10.96 17.66 -0.40
N LYS A 127 -9.62 17.53 -0.47
CA LYS A 127 -8.92 17.18 -1.72
C LYS A 127 -7.73 16.24 -1.51
N ALA A 128 -8.04 14.98 -1.18
CA ALA A 128 -7.07 13.90 -1.23
C ALA A 128 -6.98 13.40 -2.68
N ASP A 129 -5.82 13.54 -3.32
CA ASP A 129 -5.56 13.01 -4.64
C ASP A 129 -4.55 11.84 -4.57
N SER A 130 -4.00 11.42 -5.71
CA SER A 130 -3.03 10.32 -5.78
C SER A 130 -1.82 10.47 -4.83
N LYS A 131 -1.54 11.69 -4.33
CA LYS A 131 -0.41 11.97 -3.44
C LYS A 131 -0.52 11.29 -2.08
N VAL A 132 -1.73 10.89 -1.65
CA VAL A 132 -1.90 10.13 -0.40
C VAL A 132 -1.12 8.82 -0.39
N ASP A 133 -1.04 8.13 -1.54
CA ASP A 133 -0.27 6.89 -1.65
C ASP A 133 1.24 7.15 -1.57
N ILE A 134 1.68 8.33 -2.04
CA ILE A 134 3.09 8.74 -1.98
C ILE A 134 3.50 9.04 -0.54
N TRP A 135 2.64 9.71 0.23
CA TRP A 135 2.83 9.90 1.66
C TRP A 135 2.98 8.55 2.38
N SER A 136 2.01 7.65 2.19
CA SER A 136 2.01 6.34 2.82
C SER A 136 3.23 5.50 2.44
N ALA A 137 3.69 5.59 1.18
CA ALA A 137 4.95 4.96 0.76
C ALA A 137 6.17 5.55 1.48
N GLY A 138 6.20 6.87 1.69
CA GLY A 138 7.20 7.55 2.50
C GLY A 138 7.25 7.02 3.94
N VAL A 139 6.09 6.84 4.56
CA VAL A 139 5.98 6.24 5.92
C VAL A 139 6.60 4.84 5.94
N VAL A 140 6.24 3.96 4.99
CA VAL A 140 6.79 2.60 4.92
C VAL A 140 8.31 2.61 4.77
N LEU A 141 8.84 3.46 3.87
CA LEU A 141 10.28 3.56 3.65
C LEU A 141 11.01 4.13 4.87
N PHE A 142 10.40 5.08 5.59
CA PHE A 142 10.92 5.59 6.84
C PHE A 142 10.99 4.49 7.91
N GLN A 143 9.91 3.70 8.06
CA GLN A 143 9.86 2.59 9.00
C GLN A 143 10.96 1.54 8.75
N LEU A 144 11.28 1.26 7.48
CA LEU A 144 12.36 0.33 7.12
C LEU A 144 13.77 0.83 7.47
N VAL A 145 13.95 2.14 7.66
CA VAL A 145 15.26 2.77 7.89
C VAL A 145 15.43 3.19 9.34
N ALA A 146 14.39 3.79 9.92
CA ALA A 146 14.40 4.36 11.27
C ALA A 146 13.82 3.41 12.32
N HIS A 147 13.19 2.31 11.90
CA HIS A 147 12.55 1.32 12.79
C HIS A 147 11.45 1.89 13.71
N GLU A 148 10.89 3.03 13.32
CA GLU A 148 9.79 3.72 13.98
C GLU A 148 8.92 4.48 12.96
N TYR A 149 7.76 4.99 13.40
CA TYR A 149 6.95 5.88 12.57
C TYR A 149 7.56 7.28 12.50
N PRO A 150 7.42 8.00 11.35
CA PRO A 150 7.91 9.37 11.22
C PRO A 150 7.16 10.35 12.14
N ILE A 151 5.90 10.05 12.47
CA ILE A 151 5.08 10.81 13.40
C ILE A 151 4.76 9.92 14.60
N LYS A 152 5.07 10.41 15.80
CA LYS A 152 4.79 9.73 17.06
C LYS A 152 3.47 10.28 17.61
N ALA A 153 2.39 9.54 17.39
CA ALA A 153 1.08 9.85 17.92
C ALA A 153 0.50 8.62 18.63
N LYS A 154 -0.19 8.85 19.75
CA LYS A 154 -0.88 7.83 20.54
C LYS A 154 -2.37 7.75 20.24
N SER A 155 -2.90 8.73 19.52
CA SER A 155 -4.33 8.83 19.20
C SER A 155 -4.56 9.51 17.84
N ILE A 156 -5.73 9.30 17.23
CA ILE A 156 -6.10 9.97 15.97
C ILE A 156 -6.12 11.51 16.12
N PRO A 157 -6.61 12.10 17.23
CA PRO A 157 -6.53 13.54 17.45
C PRO A 157 -5.10 14.10 17.46
N GLU A 158 -4.11 13.32 17.89
CA GLU A 158 -2.70 13.73 17.84
C GLU A 158 -2.11 13.73 16.42
N LEU A 159 -2.85 13.23 15.43
CA LEU A 159 -2.45 13.21 14.01
C LEU A 159 -3.14 14.31 13.17
N GLN A 160 -4.04 15.09 13.76
CA GLN A 160 -4.74 16.22 13.12
C GLN A 160 -4.00 17.53 13.35
#